data_AF-A0A257J2J8-F1
#
_entry.id   AF-A0A257J2J8-F1
#
_cell.length_a   1.000
_cell.length_b   1.000
_cell.length_c   1.000
_cell.angle_alpha   90.00
_cell.angle_beta   90.00
_cell.angle_gamma   90.00
#
_symmetry.space_group_name_H-M   'P 1'
#
loop_
_entity.id
_entity.type
_entity.pdbx_description
1 polymer ?
#
loop_
_entity_poly.entity_id
_entity_poly.type
_entity_poly.pdbx_seq_one_letter_code
_entity_poly.pdbx_strand_id
1 'polypeptide(L)'
;MSELQDQLAAILADQLGDEALAGRMAAHLLEAGANWRPPIVPMAEADSIIAYAFGNRPRQGPAPPNDAPLMDRLDEPGPVNAALARAVAEFHAIRPARIFAQWEVAHFLNARHGLTDAVSIEPVLGPDGQVIYLSTDGVAAAALAAGGGDLGKVAVVAHRDHAKRCVKVSRAAGMDAFVAADIPLPADYDPQSGQAWTRSREVYLLHDLAAQFMGLRAEAIGRMGS
;
A
#
# COMPACT_ATOMS: atom_id res chain seq x y z
N MET A 1 8.20 24.50 -7.65
CA MET A 1 7.23 23.57 -8.30
C MET A 1 6.41 24.25 -9.37
N SER A 2 5.88 25.47 -9.17
CA SER A 2 5.09 26.14 -10.22
C SER A 2 5.89 26.34 -11.52
N GLU A 3 7.13 26.82 -11.45
CA GLU A 3 7.96 27.03 -12.66
C GLU A 3 8.18 25.74 -13.47
N LEU A 4 8.43 24.60 -12.79
CA LEU A 4 8.54 23.29 -13.46
C LEU A 4 7.22 22.84 -14.07
N GLN A 5 6.09 23.12 -13.39
CA GLN A 5 4.76 22.81 -13.90
C GLN A 5 4.45 23.63 -15.15
N ASP A 6 4.77 24.92 -15.14
CA ASP A 6 4.54 25.82 -16.27
C ASP A 6 5.39 25.39 -17.48
N GLN A 7 6.66 25.04 -17.27
CA GLN A 7 7.54 24.51 -18.32
C GLN A 7 7.02 23.20 -18.91
N LEU A 8 6.59 22.25 -18.06
CA LEU A 8 6.05 20.98 -18.51
C LEU A 8 4.72 21.17 -19.26
N ALA A 9 3.85 22.05 -18.78
CA ALA A 9 2.60 22.39 -19.44
C ALA A 9 2.85 23.03 -20.82
N ALA A 10 3.84 23.93 -20.94
CA ALA A 10 4.19 24.52 -22.23
C ALA A 10 4.68 23.47 -23.24
N ILE A 11 5.54 22.54 -22.81
CA ILE A 11 6.00 21.42 -23.65
C ILE A 11 4.81 20.57 -24.11
N LEU A 12 3.92 20.23 -23.18
CA LEU A 12 2.75 19.41 -23.51
C LEU A 12 1.74 20.16 -24.39
N ALA A 13 1.59 21.47 -24.23
CA ALA A 13 0.68 22.27 -25.05
C ALA A 13 1.12 22.28 -26.52
N ASP A 14 2.42 22.41 -26.75
CA ASP A 14 3.02 22.30 -28.09
C ASP A 14 2.79 20.92 -28.71
N GLN A 15 2.99 19.86 -27.93
CA GLN A 15 2.88 18.48 -28.42
C GLN A 15 1.44 17.98 -28.60
N LEU A 16 0.51 18.45 -27.75
CA LEU A 16 -0.88 18.00 -27.74
C LEU A 16 -1.82 18.93 -28.52
N GLY A 17 -1.40 20.18 -28.79
CA GLY A 17 -2.23 21.20 -29.42
C GLY A 17 -3.41 21.68 -28.56
N ASP A 18 -3.38 21.44 -27.24
CA ASP A 18 -4.43 21.78 -26.28
C ASP A 18 -3.81 22.24 -24.96
N GLU A 19 -3.84 23.55 -24.71
CA GLU A 19 -3.26 24.18 -23.53
C GLU A 19 -3.95 23.77 -22.22
N ALA A 20 -5.28 23.63 -22.25
CA ALA A 20 -6.05 23.25 -21.07
C ALA A 20 -5.79 21.78 -20.69
N LEU A 21 -5.72 20.89 -21.69
CA LEU A 21 -5.33 19.49 -21.48
C LEU A 21 -3.88 19.39 -21.00
N ALA A 22 -2.97 20.15 -21.60
CA ALA A 22 -1.56 20.16 -21.22
C ALA A 22 -1.35 20.55 -19.75
N GLY A 23 -2.05 21.58 -19.26
CA GLY A 23 -2.02 21.97 -17.86
C GLY A 23 -2.47 20.84 -16.93
N ARG A 24 -3.54 20.11 -17.29
CA ARG A 24 -4.01 18.94 -16.51
C ARG A 24 -3.01 17.79 -16.54
N MET A 25 -2.43 17.49 -17.71
CA MET A 25 -1.45 16.42 -17.86
C MET A 25 -0.16 16.72 -17.09
N ALA A 26 0.33 17.97 -17.13
CA ALA A 26 1.48 18.40 -16.34
C ALA A 26 1.25 18.18 -14.83
N ALA A 27 0.07 18.56 -14.33
CA ALA A 27 -0.30 18.33 -12.94
C ALA A 27 -0.30 16.84 -12.57
N HIS A 28 -0.84 15.97 -13.43
CA HIS A 28 -0.83 14.52 -13.22
C HIS A 28 0.59 13.91 -13.21
N LEU A 29 1.45 14.35 -14.14
CA LEU A 29 2.84 13.90 -14.21
C LEU A 29 3.62 14.30 -12.95
N LEU A 30 3.45 15.54 -12.48
CA LEU A 30 4.12 16.01 -11.27
C LEU A 30 3.57 15.34 -10.01
N GLU A 31 2.26 15.14 -9.92
CA GLU A 31 1.66 14.41 -8.82
C GLU A 31 2.19 12.98 -8.76
N ALA A 32 2.27 12.26 -9.87
CA ALA A 32 2.75 10.88 -9.88
C ALA A 32 4.28 10.76 -9.71
N GLY A 33 5.05 11.60 -10.40
CA GLY A 33 6.50 11.45 -10.55
C GLY A 33 7.38 12.40 -9.72
N ALA A 34 6.84 13.52 -9.23
CA ALA A 34 7.61 14.51 -8.47
C ALA A 34 7.14 14.67 -7.01
N ASN A 35 5.89 14.32 -6.70
CA ASN A 35 5.35 14.33 -5.35
C ASN A 35 5.34 12.91 -4.75
N TRP A 36 6.38 12.55 -4.00
CA TRP A 36 6.48 11.21 -3.39
C TRP A 36 6.00 11.15 -1.93
N ARG A 37 5.64 12.30 -1.34
CA ARG A 37 5.37 12.38 0.09
C ARG A 37 3.88 12.15 0.38
N PRO A 38 3.54 11.18 1.25
CA PRO A 38 2.21 11.13 1.82
C PRO A 38 1.97 12.31 2.76
N PRO A 39 0.71 12.62 3.11
CA PRO A 39 0.38 13.44 4.26
C PRO A 39 0.95 12.81 5.54
N ILE A 40 1.57 13.65 6.36
CA ILE A 40 2.23 13.25 7.60
C ILE A 40 1.51 13.93 8.77
N VAL A 41 1.16 13.15 9.79
CA VAL A 41 0.43 13.61 10.99
C VAL A 41 1.08 12.97 12.23
N PRO A 42 1.07 13.63 13.41
CA PRO A 42 1.55 13.02 14.65
C PRO A 42 0.87 11.68 14.96
N MET A 43 1.64 10.71 15.45
CA MET A 43 1.10 9.37 15.75
C MET A 43 -0.02 9.39 16.81
N ALA A 44 -0.02 10.42 17.67
CA ALA A 44 -0.99 10.60 18.74
C ALA A 44 -2.43 10.73 18.23
N GLU A 45 -2.60 11.17 16.97
CA GLU A 45 -3.92 11.34 16.35
C GLU A 45 -4.49 10.03 15.79
N ALA A 46 -3.72 8.94 15.76
CA ALA A 46 -4.19 7.68 15.20
C ALA A 46 -5.15 6.95 16.14
N ASP A 47 -6.27 6.48 15.59
CA ASP A 47 -7.22 5.57 16.25
C ASP A 47 -6.98 4.11 15.85
N SER A 48 -6.50 3.92 14.61
CA SER A 48 -6.20 2.61 14.04
C SER A 48 -4.93 2.64 13.18
N ILE A 49 -4.39 1.46 12.95
CA ILE A 49 -3.23 1.20 12.11
C ILE A 49 -3.68 0.26 10.99
N ILE A 50 -3.38 0.63 9.74
CA ILE A 50 -3.42 -0.31 8.61
C ILE A 50 -1.99 -0.60 8.17
N ALA A 51 -1.61 -1.88 8.18
CA ALA A 51 -0.31 -2.33 7.73
C ALA A 51 -0.39 -3.05 6.38
N TYR A 52 0.24 -2.47 5.36
CA TYR A 52 0.35 -3.06 4.03
C TYR A 52 1.64 -3.84 3.89
N ALA A 53 1.54 -5.07 3.41
CA ALA A 53 2.66 -5.93 3.11
C ALA A 53 3.42 -5.43 1.87
N PHE A 54 4.67 -5.89 1.75
CA PHE A 54 5.54 -5.54 0.65
C PHE A 54 6.41 -6.73 0.23
N GLY A 55 6.04 -7.35 -0.90
CA GLY A 55 6.71 -8.55 -1.36
C GLY A 55 6.36 -9.77 -0.52
N ASN A 56 6.86 -10.92 -0.96
CA ASN A 56 6.81 -12.19 -0.26
C ASN A 56 8.02 -13.02 -0.70
N ARG A 57 8.29 -14.15 -0.07
CA ARG A 57 9.31 -15.11 -0.52
C ARG A 57 8.63 -16.35 -1.08
N PRO A 58 9.04 -16.85 -2.26
CA PRO A 58 8.51 -18.10 -2.76
C PRO A 58 8.73 -19.19 -1.72
N ARG A 59 7.66 -19.94 -1.44
CA ARG A 59 7.76 -21.12 -0.58
C ARG A 59 8.83 -22.08 -1.10
N GLN A 60 9.59 -22.68 -0.18
CA GLN A 60 10.49 -23.77 -0.49
C GLN A 60 9.78 -25.12 -0.43
N GLY A 61 10.08 -26.01 -1.38
CA GLY A 61 9.55 -27.38 -1.42
C GLY A 61 8.39 -27.58 -2.42
N PRO A 62 7.77 -28.77 -2.40
CA PRO A 62 6.71 -29.12 -3.34
C PRO A 62 5.46 -28.25 -3.12
N ALA A 63 4.72 -27.99 -4.19
CA ALA A 63 3.45 -27.29 -4.10
C ALA A 63 2.48 -28.07 -3.18
N PRO A 64 1.80 -27.39 -2.25
CA PRO A 64 0.79 -28.01 -1.41
C PRO A 64 -0.39 -28.51 -2.25
N PRO A 65 -1.07 -29.59 -1.83
CA PRO A 65 -2.24 -30.07 -2.54
C PRO A 65 -3.37 -29.02 -2.48
N ASN A 66 -4.27 -29.04 -3.46
CA ASN A 66 -5.30 -28.01 -3.62
C ASN A 66 -6.28 -27.91 -2.43
N ASP A 67 -6.44 -29.00 -1.68
CA ASP A 67 -7.28 -29.11 -0.49
C ASP A 67 -6.56 -28.75 0.82
N ALA A 68 -5.27 -28.39 0.76
CA ALA A 68 -4.55 -27.88 1.92
C ALA A 68 -5.20 -26.59 2.46
N PRO A 69 -5.13 -26.35 3.79
CA PRO A 69 -5.56 -25.08 4.37
C PRO A 69 -4.98 -23.87 3.62
N LEU A 70 -5.74 -22.79 3.49
CA LEU A 70 -5.32 -21.61 2.72
C LEU A 70 -3.94 -21.09 3.14
N MET A 71 -3.67 -21.02 4.45
CA MET A 71 -2.39 -20.57 4.99
C MET A 71 -1.24 -21.49 4.57
N ASP A 72 -1.52 -22.79 4.49
CA ASP A 72 -0.58 -23.79 3.97
C ASP A 72 -0.48 -23.73 2.45
N ARG A 73 -1.05 -22.75 1.76
CA ARG A 73 -0.91 -22.52 0.32
C ARG A 73 -0.19 -21.21 -0.03
N LEU A 74 0.12 -20.38 0.96
CA LEU A 74 0.73 -19.07 0.75
C LEU A 74 2.25 -19.15 0.60
N ASP A 75 2.81 -18.12 -0.03
CA ASP A 75 4.24 -17.85 0.01
C ASP A 75 4.69 -17.53 1.45
N GLU A 76 5.98 -17.40 1.68
CA GLU A 76 6.50 -16.94 2.96
C GLU A 76 6.44 -15.41 3.07
N PRO A 77 6.16 -14.83 4.24
CA PRO A 77 6.02 -13.38 4.38
C PRO A 77 7.34 -12.61 4.18
N GLY A 78 8.50 -13.21 4.41
CA GLY A 78 9.79 -12.56 4.14
C GLY A 78 10.20 -11.43 5.11
N PRO A 79 11.42 -10.88 4.96
CA PRO A 79 12.04 -9.99 5.94
C PRO A 79 11.47 -8.57 5.94
N VAL A 80 10.99 -8.06 4.80
CA VAL A 80 10.40 -6.70 4.73
C VAL A 80 9.12 -6.65 5.56
N ASN A 81 8.27 -7.68 5.46
CA ASN A 81 7.06 -7.78 6.26
C ASN A 81 7.35 -7.98 7.76
N ALA A 82 8.46 -8.63 8.11
CA ALA A 82 8.92 -8.65 9.51
C ALA A 82 9.34 -7.27 10.03
N ALA A 83 10.00 -6.46 9.19
CA ALA A 83 10.36 -5.09 9.56
C ALA A 83 9.12 -4.19 9.68
N LEU A 84 8.10 -4.40 8.84
CA LEU A 84 6.80 -3.74 8.94
C LEU A 84 6.08 -4.12 10.23
N ALA A 85 6.05 -5.40 10.59
CA ALA A 85 5.46 -5.86 11.84
C ALA A 85 6.16 -5.25 13.07
N ARG A 86 7.49 -5.12 13.03
CA ARG A 86 8.24 -4.42 14.07
C ARG A 86 7.81 -2.95 14.19
N ALA A 87 7.72 -2.23 13.06
CA ALA A 87 7.30 -0.82 13.08
C ALA A 87 5.87 -0.65 13.63
N VAL A 88 4.95 -1.56 13.29
CA VAL A 88 3.59 -1.58 13.85
C VAL A 88 3.61 -1.87 15.36
N ALA A 89 4.43 -2.83 15.81
CA ALA A 89 4.54 -3.16 17.23
C ALA A 89 5.13 -2.01 18.06
N GLU A 90 6.18 -1.35 17.56
CA GLU A 90 6.78 -0.15 18.17
C GLU A 90 5.76 0.99 18.26
N PHE A 91 5.00 1.21 17.18
CA PHE A 91 3.90 2.17 17.19
C PHE A 91 2.87 1.80 18.28
N HIS A 92 2.32 0.59 18.24
CA HIS A 92 1.27 0.17 19.15
C HIS A 92 1.70 0.21 20.63
N ALA A 93 2.99 -0.05 20.92
CA ALA A 93 3.53 0.06 22.27
C ALA A 93 3.53 1.49 22.81
N ILE A 94 3.71 2.50 21.94
CA ILE A 94 3.69 3.93 22.30
C ILE A 94 2.25 4.47 22.29
N ARG A 95 1.46 4.11 21.27
CA ARG A 95 0.07 4.50 21.08
C ARG A 95 -0.75 3.25 20.75
N PRO A 96 -1.40 2.65 21.76
CA PRO A 96 -2.29 1.52 21.52
C PRO A 96 -3.41 1.93 20.56
N ALA A 97 -3.54 1.21 19.46
CA ALA A 97 -4.49 1.45 18.38
C ALA A 97 -4.97 0.12 17.80
N ARG A 98 -6.17 0.06 17.21
CA ARG A 98 -6.66 -1.15 16.53
C ARG A 98 -5.76 -1.44 15.34
N ILE A 99 -5.35 -2.70 15.15
CA ILE A 99 -4.43 -3.08 14.07
C ILE A 99 -5.17 -3.91 13.02
N PHE A 100 -5.08 -3.49 11.77
CA PHE A 100 -5.51 -4.24 10.59
C PHE A 100 -4.29 -4.44 9.71
N ALA A 101 -3.86 -5.68 9.52
CA ALA A 101 -2.60 -5.97 8.85
C ALA A 101 -2.86 -6.99 7.74
N GLN A 102 -2.23 -6.80 6.57
CA GLN A 102 -2.12 -7.92 5.63
C GLN A 102 -1.48 -9.12 6.30
N TRP A 103 -1.90 -10.31 5.89
CA TRP A 103 -1.52 -11.56 6.55
C TRP A 103 -0.02 -11.72 6.75
N GLU A 104 0.82 -11.24 5.82
CA GLU A 104 2.27 -11.34 5.94
C GLU A 104 2.80 -10.59 7.17
N VAL A 105 2.23 -9.42 7.45
CA VAL A 105 2.57 -8.58 8.60
C VAL A 105 1.91 -9.13 9.85
N ALA A 106 0.63 -9.52 9.78
CA ALA A 106 -0.12 -10.10 10.89
C ALA A 106 0.55 -11.37 11.44
N HIS A 107 1.10 -12.21 10.56
CA HIS A 107 1.88 -13.39 10.91
C HIS A 107 3.00 -13.04 11.90
N PHE A 108 3.81 -12.02 11.60
CA PHE A 108 4.92 -11.62 12.47
C PHE A 108 4.47 -10.84 13.70
N LEU A 109 3.40 -10.06 13.61
CA LEU A 109 2.80 -9.40 14.78
C LEU A 109 2.42 -10.41 15.85
N ASN A 110 1.76 -11.50 15.46
CA ASN A 110 1.46 -12.61 16.35
C ASN A 110 2.74 -13.35 16.78
N ALA A 111 3.47 -13.92 15.82
CA ALA A 111 4.54 -14.89 16.11
C ALA A 111 5.77 -14.28 16.82
N ARG A 112 6.06 -12.99 16.64
CA ARG A 112 7.26 -12.34 17.19
C ARG A 112 6.98 -11.26 18.23
N HIS A 113 5.80 -10.64 18.16
CA HIS A 113 5.46 -9.50 19.02
C HIS A 113 4.29 -9.80 19.97
N GLY A 114 3.65 -10.98 19.88
CA GLY A 114 2.55 -11.37 20.76
C GLY A 114 1.27 -10.54 20.58
N LEU A 115 1.15 -9.81 19.47
CA LEU A 115 -0.02 -8.97 19.16
C LEU A 115 -1.08 -9.84 18.47
N THR A 116 -1.76 -10.67 19.27
CA THR A 116 -2.78 -11.63 18.81
C THR A 116 -4.09 -11.00 18.40
N ASP A 117 -4.36 -9.77 18.88
CA ASP A 117 -5.62 -9.05 18.62
C ASP A 117 -5.58 -8.26 17.30
N ALA A 118 -4.47 -8.35 16.55
CA ALA A 118 -4.39 -7.77 15.22
C ALA A 118 -5.33 -8.49 14.25
N VAL A 119 -6.16 -7.72 13.55
CA VAL A 119 -7.06 -8.25 12.53
C VAL A 119 -6.24 -8.55 11.26
N SER A 120 -6.15 -9.82 10.93
CA SER A 120 -5.46 -10.28 9.72
C SER A 120 -6.36 -10.12 8.49
N ILE A 121 -5.85 -9.43 7.47
CA ILE A 121 -6.47 -9.29 6.16
C ILE A 121 -5.88 -10.35 5.24
N GLU A 122 -6.62 -11.45 5.14
CA GLU A 122 -6.22 -12.68 4.45
C GLU A 122 -6.52 -12.63 2.94
N PRO A 123 -5.77 -13.39 2.12
CA PRO A 123 -6.16 -13.65 0.74
C PRO A 123 -7.47 -14.44 0.69
N VAL A 124 -8.08 -14.50 -0.49
CA VAL A 124 -9.33 -15.25 -0.70
C VAL A 124 -9.11 -16.40 -1.68
N LEU A 125 -9.97 -17.41 -1.64
CA LEU A 125 -10.01 -18.45 -2.66
C LEU A 125 -10.93 -18.02 -3.80
N GLY A 126 -10.41 -18.12 -5.03
CA GLY A 126 -11.20 -17.97 -6.25
C GLY A 126 -12.17 -19.14 -6.45
N PRO A 127 -13.12 -19.02 -7.40
CA PRO A 127 -14.06 -20.10 -7.74
C PRO A 127 -13.38 -21.39 -8.22
N ASP A 128 -12.16 -21.28 -8.77
CA ASP A 128 -11.30 -22.38 -9.21
C ASP A 128 -10.43 -22.94 -8.07
N GLY A 129 -10.62 -22.45 -6.85
CA GLY A 129 -9.86 -22.82 -5.68
C GLY A 129 -8.45 -22.23 -5.66
N GLN A 130 -8.08 -21.31 -6.56
CA GLN A 130 -6.77 -20.65 -6.53
C GLN A 130 -6.72 -19.54 -5.48
N VAL A 131 -5.51 -19.31 -4.94
CA VAL A 131 -5.28 -18.21 -3.99
C VAL A 131 -5.26 -16.89 -4.76
N ILE A 132 -6.12 -15.97 -4.36
CA ILE A 132 -6.18 -14.60 -4.85
C ILE A 132 -5.63 -13.69 -3.75
N TYR A 133 -4.40 -13.21 -3.96
CA TYR A 133 -3.84 -12.13 -3.15
C TYR A 133 -4.59 -10.83 -3.45
N LEU A 134 -4.92 -10.11 -2.38
CA LEU A 134 -5.61 -8.83 -2.51
C LEU A 134 -4.65 -7.76 -3.05
N SER A 135 -5.16 -6.91 -3.94
CA SER A 135 -4.48 -5.66 -4.28
C SER A 135 -4.47 -4.70 -3.08
N THR A 136 -3.70 -3.62 -3.16
CA THR A 136 -3.74 -2.54 -2.16
C THR A 136 -5.18 -2.03 -1.93
N ASP A 137 -5.99 -1.91 -2.99
CA ASP A 137 -7.39 -1.52 -2.91
C ASP A 137 -8.25 -2.57 -2.19
N GLY A 138 -8.03 -3.85 -2.51
CA GLY A 138 -8.73 -4.96 -1.85
C GLY A 138 -8.43 -5.01 -0.35
N VAL A 139 -7.19 -4.75 0.04
CA VAL A 139 -6.77 -4.69 1.45
C VAL A 139 -7.43 -3.50 2.16
N ALA A 140 -7.44 -2.32 1.54
CA ALA A 140 -8.08 -1.13 2.09
C ALA A 140 -9.58 -1.38 2.34
N ALA A 141 -10.28 -1.93 1.35
CA ALA A 141 -11.70 -2.26 1.46
C ALA A 141 -11.96 -3.32 2.54
N ALA A 142 -11.16 -4.38 2.58
CA ALA A 142 -11.30 -5.44 3.58
C ALA A 142 -11.03 -4.95 5.00
N ALA A 143 -10.02 -4.09 5.19
CA ALA A 143 -9.72 -3.48 6.49
C ALA A 143 -10.88 -2.60 6.97
N LEU A 144 -11.44 -1.76 6.09
CA LEU A 144 -12.58 -0.91 6.43
C LEU A 144 -13.82 -1.75 6.79
N ALA A 145 -14.10 -2.80 6.02
CA ALA A 145 -15.21 -3.71 6.29
C ALA A 145 -15.02 -4.44 7.64
N ALA A 146 -13.82 -4.97 7.91
CA ALA A 146 -13.49 -5.59 9.19
C ALA A 146 -13.53 -4.59 10.36
N GLY A 147 -13.31 -3.31 10.06
CA GLY A 147 -13.45 -2.20 10.99
C GLY A 147 -14.87 -1.87 11.43
N GLY A 148 -15.88 -2.34 10.68
CA GLY A 148 -17.28 -1.94 10.83
C GLY A 148 -17.67 -0.72 10.00
N GLY A 149 -16.88 -0.35 8.99
CA GLY A 149 -17.11 0.82 8.14
C GLY A 149 -16.52 2.13 8.69
N ASP A 150 -15.98 2.13 9.91
CA ASP A 150 -15.29 3.26 10.52
C ASP A 150 -14.04 2.79 11.27
N LEU A 151 -12.91 3.40 10.93
CA LEU A 151 -11.60 3.15 11.50
C LEU A 151 -11.03 4.38 12.23
N GLY A 152 -11.80 5.47 12.31
CA GLY A 152 -11.33 6.75 12.80
C GLY A 152 -10.19 7.30 11.95
N LYS A 153 -9.23 7.94 12.61
CA LYS A 153 -7.97 8.39 12.00
C LYS A 153 -7.02 7.22 11.81
N VAL A 154 -6.65 6.95 10.57
CA VAL A 154 -5.92 5.75 10.16
C VAL A 154 -4.46 6.06 9.88
N ALA A 155 -3.57 5.51 10.70
CA ALA A 155 -2.15 5.55 10.39
C ALA A 155 -1.75 4.36 9.50
N VAL A 156 -1.16 4.67 8.36
CA VAL A 156 -0.68 3.69 7.38
C VAL A 156 0.77 3.34 7.69
N VAL A 157 1.03 2.05 7.91
CA VAL A 157 2.36 1.47 7.95
C VAL A 157 2.57 0.65 6.69
N ALA A 158 3.55 1.05 5.88
CA ALA A 158 3.89 0.39 4.63
C ALA A 158 5.38 0.56 4.37
N HIS A 159 5.91 -0.11 3.34
CA HIS A 159 7.23 0.22 2.84
C HIS A 159 7.29 1.71 2.48
N ARG A 160 8.40 2.40 2.81
CA ARG A 160 8.54 3.86 2.70
C ARG A 160 8.13 4.39 1.33
N ASP A 161 8.63 3.75 0.27
CA ASP A 161 8.37 4.17 -1.10
C ASP A 161 6.95 3.76 -1.59
N HIS A 162 6.24 2.88 -0.85
CA HIS A 162 4.85 2.47 -1.13
C HIS A 162 3.80 3.32 -0.40
N ALA A 163 4.19 3.94 0.71
CA ALA A 163 3.28 4.54 1.68
C ALA A 163 2.34 5.60 1.07
N LYS A 164 2.83 6.40 0.12
CA LYS A 164 2.00 7.38 -0.60
C LYS A 164 0.80 6.72 -1.26
N ARG A 165 1.03 5.65 -2.03
CA ARG A 165 -0.04 4.95 -2.73
C ARG A 165 -0.99 4.26 -1.75
N CYS A 166 -0.47 3.63 -0.69
CA CYS A 166 -1.30 3.05 0.37
C CYS A 166 -2.24 4.08 1.01
N VAL A 167 -1.75 5.29 1.32
CA VAL A 167 -2.58 6.38 1.85
C VAL A 167 -3.63 6.82 0.83
N LYS A 168 -3.25 7.04 -0.43
CA LYS A 168 -4.20 7.44 -1.49
C LYS A 168 -5.32 6.43 -1.66
N VAL A 169 -4.97 5.15 -1.73
CA VAL A 169 -5.93 4.05 -1.85
C VAL A 169 -6.82 3.94 -0.61
N SER A 170 -6.26 4.09 0.59
CA SER A 170 -7.05 4.07 1.83
C SER A 170 -8.08 5.22 1.85
N ARG A 171 -7.68 6.41 1.42
CA ARG A 171 -8.58 7.57 1.30
C ARG A 171 -9.65 7.37 0.24
N ALA A 172 -9.30 6.78 -0.90
CA ALA A 172 -10.26 6.45 -1.95
C ALA A 172 -11.30 5.42 -1.47
N ALA A 173 -10.94 4.55 -0.52
CA ALA A 173 -11.87 3.63 0.15
C ALA A 173 -12.71 4.30 1.26
N GLY A 174 -12.51 5.60 1.55
CA GLY A 174 -13.31 6.37 2.51
C GLY A 174 -12.67 6.61 3.87
N MET A 175 -11.38 6.34 4.05
CA MET A 175 -10.68 6.50 5.33
C MET A 175 -9.98 7.86 5.48
N ASP A 176 -9.86 8.36 6.71
CA ASP A 176 -8.96 9.48 7.05
C ASP A 176 -7.53 8.97 7.30
N ALA A 177 -6.83 8.63 6.21
CA ALA A 177 -5.54 7.96 6.27
C ALA A 177 -4.33 8.91 6.16
N PHE A 178 -3.24 8.60 6.87
CA PHE A 178 -1.97 9.35 6.85
C PHE A 178 -0.77 8.46 7.21
N VAL A 179 0.45 8.98 7.08
CA VAL A 179 1.66 8.35 7.66
C VAL A 179 2.03 9.05 8.96
N ALA A 180 2.29 8.28 10.02
CA ALA A 180 2.71 8.83 11.31
C ALA A 180 4.11 9.46 11.22
N ALA A 181 4.27 10.69 11.73
CA ALA A 181 5.55 11.42 11.68
C ALA A 181 6.68 10.73 12.46
N ASP A 182 6.32 10.10 13.57
CA ASP A 182 7.25 9.67 14.61
C ASP A 182 7.69 8.20 14.46
N ILE A 183 7.15 7.49 13.46
CA ILE A 183 7.45 6.07 13.21
C ILE A 183 8.18 5.93 11.87
N PRO A 184 9.47 5.54 11.87
CA PRO A 184 10.21 5.35 10.63
C PRO A 184 9.65 4.15 9.85
N LEU A 185 9.29 4.39 8.58
CA LEU A 185 8.84 3.32 7.69
C LEU A 185 10.03 2.50 7.17
N PRO A 186 9.92 1.16 7.09
CA PRO A 186 10.95 0.31 6.47
C PRO A 186 11.24 0.72 5.03
N ALA A 187 12.52 0.69 4.64
CA ALA A 187 12.98 1.11 3.31
C ALA A 187 13.87 0.09 2.59
N ASP A 188 14.13 -1.05 3.25
CA ASP A 188 14.93 -2.13 2.68
C ASP A 188 14.09 -2.96 1.71
N TYR A 189 14.74 -3.42 0.66
CA TYR A 189 14.17 -4.31 -0.35
C TYR A 189 14.67 -5.73 -0.10
N ASP A 190 13.86 -6.74 -0.46
CA ASP A 190 14.29 -8.15 -0.44
C ASP A 190 14.62 -8.62 -1.87
N PRO A 191 15.91 -8.79 -2.21
CA PRO A 191 16.31 -9.29 -3.52
C PRO A 191 15.76 -10.69 -3.84
N GLN A 192 15.37 -11.45 -2.81
CA GLN A 192 14.80 -12.80 -2.93
C GLN A 192 13.28 -12.80 -3.02
N SER A 193 12.64 -11.63 -3.11
CA SER A 193 11.18 -11.56 -3.19
C SER A 193 10.64 -12.35 -4.40
N GLY A 194 9.53 -13.06 -4.22
CA GLY A 194 8.79 -13.73 -5.29
C GLY A 194 8.19 -12.72 -6.27
N GLN A 195 7.86 -11.54 -5.78
CA GLN A 195 7.37 -10.42 -6.56
C GLN A 195 8.55 -9.60 -7.09
N ALA A 196 8.90 -9.78 -8.36
CA ALA A 196 10.08 -9.15 -8.97
C ALA A 196 10.10 -7.61 -8.82
N TRP A 197 8.94 -6.97 -8.80
CA TRP A 197 8.80 -5.53 -8.64
C TRP A 197 9.10 -5.02 -7.23
N THR A 198 9.30 -5.88 -6.23
CA THR A 198 9.71 -5.52 -4.86
C THR A 198 11.16 -5.89 -4.54
N ARG A 199 11.96 -6.30 -5.54
CA ARG A 199 13.35 -6.74 -5.31
C ARG A 199 14.36 -5.60 -5.22
N SER A 200 14.05 -4.46 -5.80
CA SER A 200 14.93 -3.29 -5.78
C SER A 200 14.13 -2.00 -5.85
N ARG A 201 14.76 -0.92 -5.38
CA ARG A 201 14.16 0.41 -5.36
C ARG A 201 13.84 0.94 -6.75
N GLU A 202 14.76 0.80 -7.70
CA GLU A 202 14.57 1.28 -9.06
C GLU A 202 13.36 0.63 -9.73
N VAL A 203 13.29 -0.70 -9.71
CA VAL A 203 12.17 -1.44 -10.32
C VAL A 203 10.86 -1.09 -9.63
N TYR A 204 10.89 -0.96 -8.30
CA TYR A 204 9.71 -0.60 -7.55
C TYR A 204 9.18 0.80 -7.87
N LEU A 205 10.05 1.81 -7.96
CA LEU A 205 9.62 3.18 -8.26
C LEU A 205 9.03 3.28 -9.68
N LEU A 206 9.55 2.53 -10.64
CA LEU A 206 8.94 2.41 -11.98
C LEU A 206 7.56 1.74 -11.92
N HIS A 207 7.45 0.66 -11.15
CA HIS A 207 6.16 -0.01 -10.92
C HIS A 207 5.14 0.92 -10.25
N ASP A 208 5.56 1.64 -9.21
CA ASP A 208 4.68 2.55 -8.47
C ASP A 208 4.23 3.73 -9.33
N LEU A 209 5.12 4.30 -10.15
CA LEU A 209 4.76 5.34 -11.12
C LEU A 209 3.68 4.87 -12.09
N ALA A 210 3.84 3.66 -12.65
CA ALA A 210 2.83 3.06 -13.52
C ALA A 210 1.50 2.84 -12.78
N ALA A 211 1.54 2.34 -11.54
CA ALA A 211 0.35 2.17 -10.72
C ALA A 211 -0.37 3.49 -10.40
N GLN A 212 0.38 4.57 -10.13
CA GLN A 212 -0.20 5.88 -9.89
C GLN A 212 -0.90 6.43 -11.14
N PHE A 213 -0.34 6.25 -12.34
CA PHE A 213 -1.03 6.61 -13.58
C PHE A 213 -2.28 5.77 -13.83
N MET A 214 -2.26 4.48 -13.51
CA MET A 214 -3.44 3.62 -13.58
C MET A 214 -4.55 4.12 -12.64
N GLY A 215 -4.20 4.56 -11.44
CA GLY A 215 -5.14 5.19 -10.50
C GLY A 215 -5.74 6.50 -11.03
N LEU A 216 -4.89 7.42 -11.53
CA LEU A 216 -5.34 8.67 -12.14
C LEU A 216 -6.27 8.42 -13.34
N ARG A 217 -5.98 7.41 -14.16
CA ARG A 217 -6.85 6.97 -15.26
C ARG A 217 -8.19 6.45 -14.74
N ALA A 218 -8.20 5.63 -13.70
CA ALA A 218 -9.42 5.10 -13.11
C ALA A 218 -10.32 6.23 -12.56
N GLU A 219 -9.74 7.20 -11.86
CA GLU A 219 -10.45 8.40 -11.38
C GLU A 219 -11.05 9.21 -12.54
N ALA A 220 -10.28 9.39 -13.63
CA ALA A 220 -10.74 10.12 -14.81
C ALA A 220 -11.94 9.43 -15.48
N ILE A 221 -11.91 8.10 -15.60
CA ILE A 221 -13.03 7.31 -16.12
C ILE A 221 -14.25 7.44 -15.19
N GLY A 222 -14.05 7.36 -13.87
CA GLY A 222 -15.12 7.49 -12.89
C GLY A 222 -15.89 8.81 -13.01
N ARG A 223 -15.16 9.93 -13.23
CA ARG A 223 -15.77 11.26 -13.43
C ARG A 223 -16.60 11.39 -14.71
N MET A 224 -16.42 10.51 -15.69
CA MET A 224 -17.24 10.52 -16.91
C MET A 224 -18.57 9.79 -16.74
N GLY A 225 -18.67 8.90 -15.74
CA GLY A 225 -19.87 8.10 -15.46
C GLY A 225 -20.77 8.65 -14.35
N SER A 226 -20.35 9.73 -13.68
CA SER A 226 -21.11 10.49 -12.67
C SER A 226 -21.76 11.72 -13.27
#